data_AF-A0A7C6DUA2-F1
#
_entry.id   AF-A0A7C6DUA2-F1
#
_cell.length_a   1.000
_cell.length_b   1.000
_cell.length_c   1.000
_cell.angle_alpha   90.00
_cell.angle_beta   90.00
_cell.angle_gamma   90.00
#
_symmetry.space_group_name_H-M   'P 1'
#
loop_
_entity.id
_entity.type
_entity.pdbx_description
1 polymer ?
#
loop_
_entity_poly.entity_id
_entity_poly.type
_entity_poly.pdbx_seq_one_letter_code
_entity_poly.pdbx_strand_id
1 'polypeptide(L)'
;MKVAIMGSGAMGSLFGGLLAEAGENVILIDVWKEHVDAINRSGLKIRGVDGDRVVEVKATTQPSEAGLVDLILIFVKSYDTRKAAIDALP
;
A
#
# COMPACT_ATOMS: atom_id res chain seq x y z
N MET A 1 0.69 -8.98 11.99
CA MET A 1 1.67 -9.25 10.92
C MET A 1 2.08 -7.93 10.28
N LYS A 2 3.23 -7.90 9.62
CA LYS A 2 3.67 -6.77 8.81
C LYS A 2 3.45 -7.08 7.34
N VAL A 3 2.66 -6.24 6.66
CA VAL A 3 2.21 -6.45 5.29
C VAL A 3 2.68 -5.31 4.40
N ALA A 4 3.31 -5.63 3.29
CA ALA A 4 3.62 -4.67 2.24
C ALA A 4 2.64 -4.81 1.07
N ILE A 5 2.09 -3.68 0.61
CA ILE A 5 1.26 -3.61 -0.58
C ILE A 5 2.08 -3.00 -1.72
N MET A 6 2.49 -3.81 -2.69
CA MET A 6 3.21 -3.37 -3.88
C MET A 6 2.21 -2.88 -4.94
N GLY A 7 2.06 -1.57 -5.06
CA GLY A 7 1.07 -0.87 -5.88
C GLY A 7 -0.10 -0.39 -5.03
N SER A 8 -0.18 0.91 -4.76
CA SER A 8 -1.25 1.54 -3.98
C SER A 8 -2.24 2.34 -4.84
N GLY A 9 -2.49 1.89 -6.07
CA GLY A 9 -3.67 2.29 -6.84
C GLY A 9 -4.99 1.88 -6.18
N ALA A 10 -6.11 1.96 -6.89
CA ALA A 10 -7.44 1.75 -6.31
C ALA A 10 -7.58 0.46 -5.46
N MET A 11 -7.19 -0.70 -6.02
CA MET A 11 -7.32 -1.99 -5.32
C MET A 11 -6.31 -2.15 -4.18
N GLY A 12 -5.04 -1.78 -4.40
CA GLY A 12 -4.02 -1.87 -3.35
C GLY A 12 -4.30 -0.94 -2.17
N SER A 13 -4.79 0.27 -2.44
CA SER A 13 -5.29 1.19 -1.43
C SER A 13 -6.46 0.57 -0.65
N LEU A 14 -7.47 0.03 -1.35
CA LEU A 14 -8.62 -0.57 -0.67
C LEU A 14 -8.21 -1.73 0.25
N PHE A 15 -7.47 -2.70 -0.25
CA PHE A 15 -7.07 -3.88 0.53
C PHE A 15 -6.07 -3.52 1.63
N GLY A 16 -5.08 -2.66 1.34
CA GLY A 16 -4.14 -2.17 2.34
C GLY A 16 -4.81 -1.39 3.46
N GLY A 17 -5.79 -0.55 3.10
CA GLY A 17 -6.60 0.16 4.07
C GLY A 17 -7.45 -0.76 4.93
N LEU A 18 -8.15 -1.74 4.32
CA LEU A 18 -8.95 -2.72 5.08
C LEU A 18 -8.10 -3.56 6.04
N LEU A 19 -6.88 -3.94 5.64
CA LEU A 19 -5.94 -4.64 6.52
C LEU A 19 -5.46 -3.75 7.67
N ALA A 20 -5.19 -2.47 7.41
CA ALA A 20 -4.84 -1.52 8.44
C ALA A 20 -6.00 -1.28 9.42
N GLU A 21 -7.24 -1.17 8.93
CA GLU A 21 -8.46 -1.09 9.75
C GLU A 21 -8.65 -2.35 10.62
N ALA A 22 -8.21 -3.52 10.15
CA ALA A 22 -8.20 -4.76 10.91
C ALA A 22 -7.06 -4.86 11.95
N GLY A 23 -6.19 -3.85 12.04
CA GLY A 23 -5.10 -3.78 13.02
C GLY A 23 -3.76 -4.35 12.55
N GLU A 24 -3.61 -4.68 11.27
CA GLU A 24 -2.33 -5.15 10.71
C GLU A 24 -1.34 -3.99 10.50
N ASN A 25 -0.04 -4.27 10.57
CA ASN A 25 0.99 -3.28 10.29
C ASN A 25 1.24 -3.19 8.78
N VAL A 26 0.57 -2.24 8.13
CA VAL A 26 0.58 -2.09 6.67
C VAL A 26 1.51 -0.96 6.22
N ILE A 27 2.29 -1.22 5.18
CA ILE A 27 2.96 -0.19 4.38
C ILE A 27 2.53 -0.28 2.92
N LEU A 28 2.12 0.85 2.35
CA LEU A 28 1.77 0.99 0.95
C LEU A 28 3.00 1.43 0.16
N ILE A 29 3.22 0.82 -1.01
CA ILE A 29 4.37 1.12 -1.85
C ILE A 29 3.88 1.45 -3.25
N ASP A 30 4.18 2.64 -3.75
CA ASP A 30 3.80 3.04 -5.11
C ASP A 30 4.78 4.05 -5.69
N VAL A 31 4.94 4.06 -7.01
CA VAL A 31 5.80 5.02 -7.71
C VAL A 31 5.16 6.42 -7.79
N TRP A 32 3.85 6.52 -7.55
CA TRP A 32 3.11 7.77 -7.58
C TRP A 32 3.35 8.61 -6.33
N LYS A 33 4.39 9.45 -6.39
CA LYS A 33 4.86 10.28 -5.27
C LYS A 33 3.78 11.17 -4.66
N GLU A 34 2.96 11.85 -5.47
CA GLU A 34 1.93 12.76 -4.94
C GLU A 34 0.87 12.02 -4.12
N HIS A 35 0.55 10.79 -4.52
CA HIS A 35 -0.39 9.94 -3.79
C HIS A 35 0.22 9.43 -2.48
N VAL A 36 1.47 8.94 -2.52
CA VAL A 36 2.24 8.55 -1.32
C VAL A 36 2.33 9.70 -0.33
N ASP A 37 2.72 10.89 -0.79
CA ASP A 37 2.85 12.07 0.06
C ASP A 37 1.48 12.52 0.60
N ALA A 38 0.40 12.36 -0.17
CA ALA A 38 -0.96 12.65 0.31
C ALA A 38 -1.40 11.68 1.42
N ILE A 39 -1.13 10.38 1.28
CA ILE A 39 -1.41 9.37 2.31
C ILE A 39 -0.64 9.71 3.58
N ASN A 40 0.66 9.97 3.49
CA ASN A 40 1.48 10.28 4.67
C ASN A 40 1.06 11.57 5.38
N ARG A 41 0.51 12.55 4.67
CA ARG A 41 0.05 13.83 5.26
C ARG A 41 -1.37 13.78 5.84
N SER A 42 -2.26 12.96 5.28
CA SER A 42 -3.70 13.09 5.52
C SER A 42 -4.43 11.76 5.64
N GLY A 43 -3.68 10.66 5.76
CA GLY A 43 -4.20 9.30 5.74
C GLY A 43 -4.67 8.86 4.35
N LEU A 44 -4.90 7.56 4.22
CA LEU A 44 -5.52 6.97 3.04
C LEU A 44 -7.03 7.19 3.08
N LYS A 45 -7.53 7.94 2.10
CA LYS A 45 -8.98 8.16 1.93
C LYS A 45 -9.60 7.03 1.13
N ILE A 46 -10.57 6.34 1.71
CA ILE A 46 -11.33 5.28 1.04
C ILE A 46 -12.77 5.74 0.91
N ARG A 47 -13.25 5.72 -0.33
CA ARG A 47 -14.65 6.02 -0.67
C ARG A 47 -15.31 4.75 -1.16
N GLY A 48 -16.49 4.45 -0.63
CA GLY A 48 -17.20 3.23 -1.00
C GLY A 48 -18.65 3.25 -0.53
N VAL A 49 -19.35 2.16 -0.81
CA VAL A 49 -20.75 1.96 -0.43
C VAL A 49 -20.96 1.98 1.08
N ASP A 50 -19.94 1.61 1.85
CA ASP A 50 -19.95 1.62 3.31
C ASP A 50 -19.57 3.00 3.90
N GLY A 51 -19.47 4.02 3.04
CA GLY A 51 -19.14 5.39 3.42
C GLY A 51 -17.67 5.77 3.20
N ASP A 52 -17.45 7.08 3.30
CA ASP A 52 -16.13 7.70 3.20
C ASP A 52 -15.42 7.65 4.55
N ARG A 53 -14.15 7.25 4.54
CA ARG A 53 -13.31 7.18 5.74
C ARG A 53 -11.84 7.46 5.43
N VAL A 54 -11.10 7.74 6.48
CA VAL A 54 -9.66 8.01 6.43
C VAL A 54 -8.97 6.99 7.31
N VAL A 55 -8.04 6.24 6.72
CA VAL A 55 -7.27 5.22 7.41
C VAL A 55 -5.83 5.72 7.57
N GLU A 56 -5.31 5.66 8.78
CA GLU A 56 -3.91 6.00 9.05
C GLU A 56 -3.01 4.83 8.65
N VAL A 57 -2.15 5.06 7.66
CA VAL A 57 -1.26 4.04 7.10
C VAL A 57 -0.03 4.72 6.51
N LYS A 58 1.13 4.07 6.63
CA LYS A 58 2.37 4.56 6.02
C LYS A 58 2.40 4.22 4.54
N ALA A 59 2.93 5.16 3.75
CA ALA A 59 3.20 4.93 2.34
C ALA A 59 4.64 5.34 1.99
N THR A 60 5.24 4.68 1.00
CA THR A 60 6.57 5.02 0.49
C THR A 60 6.67 4.81 -1.01
N THR A 61 7.61 5.50 -1.65
CA THR A 61 8.01 5.23 -3.03
C THR A 61 9.18 4.26 -3.13
N GLN A 62 9.75 3.85 -1.98
CA GLN A 62 10.96 3.02 -1.90
C GLN A 62 10.63 1.69 -1.23
N PRO A 63 10.57 0.57 -1.99
CA PRO A 63 10.27 -0.75 -1.42
C PRO A 63 11.20 -1.15 -0.26
N SER A 64 12.47 -0.74 -0.31
CA SER A 64 13.47 -1.01 0.74
C SER A 64 13.12 -0.41 2.11
N GLU A 65 12.34 0.67 2.16
CA GLU A 65 11.89 1.27 3.44
C GLU A 65 10.86 0.41 4.16
N ALA A 66 10.20 -0.53 3.46
CA ALA A 66 9.32 -1.50 4.08
C ALA A 66 10.09 -2.45 5.01
N GLY A 67 11.38 -2.67 4.78
CA GLY A 67 12.18 -3.68 5.49
C GLY A 67 11.60 -5.09 5.37
N LEU A 68 11.99 -6.00 6.28
CA LEU A 68 11.42 -7.34 6.31
C LEU A 68 9.93 -7.29 6.68
N VAL A 69 9.12 -8.08 5.97
CA VAL A 69 7.67 -8.21 6.12
C VAL A 69 7.25 -9.67 6.06
N ASP A 70 6.10 -9.99 6.64
CA ASP A 70 5.56 -11.36 6.69
C ASP A 70 4.82 -11.71 5.39
N LEU A 71 4.27 -10.71 4.69
CA LEU A 71 3.46 -10.86 3.50
C LEU A 71 3.64 -9.66 2.55
N ILE A 72 3.76 -9.97 1.26
CA ILE A 72 3.74 -8.98 0.17
C ILE A 72 2.55 -9.28 -0.74
N LEU A 73 1.68 -8.29 -0.93
CA LEU A 73 0.58 -8.34 -1.89
C LEU A 73 0.91 -7.48 -3.11
N ILE A 74 0.95 -8.10 -4.30
CA ILE A 74 1.24 -7.39 -5.56
C ILE A 74 -0.07 -6.93 -6.19
N PHE A 75 -0.31 -5.62 -6.18
CA PHE A 75 -1.48 -4.92 -6.70
C PHE A 75 -1.15 -3.92 -7.84
N VAL A 76 -0.02 -4.13 -8.52
CA VAL A 76 0.29 -3.40 -9.76
C VAL A 76 -0.48 -3.96 -10.97
N LYS A 77 -0.51 -3.21 -12.06
CA LYS A 77 -1.04 -3.72 -13.34
C LYS A 77 -0.14 -4.85 -13.87
N SER A 78 -0.72 -5.76 -14.66
CA SER A 78 -0.06 -7.00 -15.09
C SER A 78 1.29 -6.79 -15.78
N TYR A 79 1.46 -5.70 -16.53
CA TYR A 79 2.70 -5.37 -17.22
C TYR A 79 3.85 -4.95 -16.27
N ASP A 80 3.54 -4.54 -15.04
CA ASP A 80 4.52 -4.15 -14.03
C ASP A 80 4.86 -5.30 -13.05
N THR A 81 4.11 -6.41 -13.09
CA THR A 81 4.21 -7.51 -12.10
C THR A 81 5.63 -8.07 -11.97
N ARG A 82 6.36 -8.25 -13.08
CA ARG A 82 7.75 -8.74 -13.03
C ARG A 82 8.65 -7.80 -12.23
N LYS A 83 8.55 -6.50 -12.50
CA LYS A 83 9.37 -5.50 -11.82
C LYS A 83 9.01 -5.45 -10.34
N ALA A 84 7.73 -5.39 -10.01
CA ALA A 84 7.26 -5.39 -8.62
C ALA A 84 7.72 -6.64 -7.84
N ALA A 85 7.75 -7.81 -8.47
CA ALA A 85 8.23 -9.03 -7.83
C ALA A 85 9.76 -9.01 -7.58
N ILE A 86 10.54 -8.41 -8.48
CA ILE A 86 11.99 -8.24 -8.30
C ILE A 86 12.27 -7.22 -7.19
N ASP A 87 11.58 -6.09 -7.21
CA ASP A 87 11.74 -5.01 -6.22
C ASP A 87 11.27 -5.44 -4.80
N ALA A 88 10.51 -6.53 -4.70
CA ALA A 88 10.01 -7.12 -3.47
C ALA A 88 10.95 -8.17 -2.85
N LEU A 89 12.06 -8.51 -3.52
CA LEU A 89 13.05 -9.43 -2.99
C LEU A 89 13.80 -8.78 -1.80
N PRO A 90 14.20 -9.58 -0.79
CA PRO A 90 14.95 -9.11 0.37
C PRO A 90 16.36 -8.64 0.04
#